data_AF-A0A7W2JG86-F1
#
_entry.id   AF-A0A7W2JG86-F1
#
_cell.length_a   1.000
_cell.length_b   1.000
_cell.length_c   1.000
_cell.angle_alpha   90.00
_cell.angle_beta   90.00
_cell.angle_gamma   90.00
#
_symmetry.space_group_name_H-M   'P 1'
#
loop_
_entity.id
_entity.type
_entity.pdbx_description
1 polymer ?
#
loop_
_entity_poly.entity_id
_entity_poly.type
_entity_poly.pdbx_seq_one_letter_code
_entity_poly.pdbx_strand_id
1 'polypeptide(L)'
;MTWSPVHVRWPSQATAFLDDLGSVQDLAAGSLASTVKRVAELASLATTSPGQVGTAALQLADAGRAALAGALGEPPLALVVTPFQSGVGQGTGYQRYLSAPNLLRHMADKLTDTSDDSRPGAESHALVVMFVATRYDHLATALAAFNALLPMKDLQRAERRARQLFDLEADKWTLPAAGTLPLWEKLPLDRCTITKVANQAMTSQLAALESYADSSPANDLAALAARKAEQAQGLAKKLAGLKDQLAGSAASASARARLIGPGTNAELARQLQSGEAPGHEWPLSAGVMLVGSLPGLAFVRELVGL
;
A
#
# COMPACT_ATOMS: atom_id res chain seq x y z
N MET A 1 -22.91 -5.30 -16.39
CA MET A 1 -21.87 -6.02 -15.63
C MET A 1 -22.10 -5.76 -14.14
N THR A 2 -22.05 -6.82 -13.34
CA THR A 2 -22.46 -6.89 -11.93
C THR A 2 -21.37 -6.43 -10.97
N TRP A 3 -21.74 -6.11 -9.73
CA TRP A 3 -20.80 -5.83 -8.65
C TRP A 3 -20.17 -7.14 -8.15
N SER A 4 -18.84 -7.21 -8.12
CA SER A 4 -18.11 -8.40 -7.65
C SER A 4 -17.67 -8.21 -6.19
N PRO A 5 -17.67 -9.25 -5.36
CA PRO A 5 -17.03 -9.19 -4.05
C PRO A 5 -15.52 -8.94 -4.21
N VAL A 6 -14.95 -8.16 -3.28
CA VAL A 6 -13.51 -7.87 -3.31
C VAL A 6 -12.72 -9.10 -2.86
N HIS A 7 -11.81 -9.56 -3.71
CA HIS A 7 -10.83 -10.59 -3.39
C HIS A 7 -9.45 -9.96 -3.41
N VAL A 8 -8.88 -9.74 -2.23
CA VAL A 8 -7.54 -9.18 -2.16
C VAL A 8 -6.55 -10.23 -2.65
N ARG A 9 -5.83 -9.97 -3.74
CA ARG A 9 -4.82 -10.87 -4.29
C ARG A 9 -3.58 -10.10 -4.74
N TRP A 10 -2.43 -10.77 -4.80
CA TRP A 10 -1.25 -10.16 -5.40
C TRP A 10 -1.48 -9.89 -6.89
N PRO A 11 -1.17 -8.70 -7.42
CA PRO A 11 -1.42 -8.34 -8.81
C PRO A 11 -0.35 -8.96 -9.73
N SER A 12 -0.49 -10.24 -10.01
CA SER A 12 0.51 -11.04 -10.72
C SER A 12 0.79 -10.56 -12.14
N GLN A 13 -0.21 -10.04 -12.88
CA GLN A 13 0.00 -9.60 -14.25
C GLN A 13 0.70 -8.23 -14.27
N ALA A 14 0.25 -7.29 -13.43
CA ALA A 14 0.92 -6.00 -13.28
C ALA A 14 2.36 -6.13 -12.76
N THR A 15 2.68 -7.22 -12.06
CA THR A 15 4.02 -7.51 -11.55
C THR A 15 4.75 -8.65 -12.24
N ALA A 16 4.33 -9.07 -13.44
CA ALA A 16 4.90 -10.23 -14.12
C ALA A 16 6.43 -10.11 -14.32
N PHE A 17 6.94 -8.89 -14.51
CA PHE A 17 8.37 -8.60 -14.62
C PHE A 17 9.18 -8.99 -13.36
N LEU A 18 8.54 -9.15 -12.20
CA LEU A 18 9.22 -9.62 -10.98
C LEU A 18 9.62 -11.09 -11.07
N ASP A 19 8.95 -11.88 -11.89
CA ASP A 19 9.29 -13.29 -12.08
C ASP A 19 10.59 -13.40 -12.90
N ASP A 20 10.80 -12.51 -13.87
CA ASP A 20 12.06 -12.38 -14.60
C ASP A 20 13.23 -11.96 -13.68
N LEU A 21 12.97 -11.09 -12.69
CA LEU A 21 13.95 -10.72 -11.65
C LEU A 21 14.37 -11.90 -10.77
N GLY A 22 13.46 -12.86 -10.51
CA GLY A 22 13.76 -14.05 -9.70
C GLY A 22 14.88 -14.89 -10.31
N SER A 23 14.80 -15.15 -11.62
CA SER A 23 15.79 -15.94 -12.34
C SER A 23 17.21 -15.37 -12.26
N VAL A 24 17.34 -14.04 -12.32
CA VAL A 24 18.63 -13.35 -12.23
C VAL A 24 19.10 -13.16 -10.80
N GLN A 25 18.19 -13.05 -9.82
CA GLN A 25 18.57 -13.11 -8.41
C GLN A 25 19.21 -14.45 -8.06
N ASP A 26 18.71 -15.56 -8.59
CA ASP A 26 19.31 -16.89 -8.38
C ASP A 26 20.70 -16.99 -9.01
N LEU A 27 20.86 -16.48 -10.24
CA LEU A 27 22.16 -16.39 -10.92
C LEU A 27 23.13 -15.46 -10.17
N ALA A 28 22.65 -14.32 -9.67
CA ALA A 28 23.44 -13.37 -8.90
C ALA A 28 23.87 -13.96 -7.55
N ALA A 29 22.97 -14.65 -6.84
CA ALA A 29 23.28 -15.34 -5.59
C ALA A 29 24.31 -16.46 -5.79
N GLY A 30 24.16 -17.27 -6.86
CA GLY A 30 25.16 -18.27 -7.24
C GLY A 30 26.52 -17.65 -7.57
N SER A 31 26.53 -16.52 -8.28
CA SER A 31 27.75 -15.79 -8.58
C SER A 31 28.40 -15.21 -7.32
N LEU A 32 27.64 -14.60 -6.41
CA LEU A 32 28.12 -14.02 -5.14
C LEU A 32 28.75 -15.09 -4.24
N ALA A 33 28.11 -16.26 -4.12
CA ALA A 33 28.68 -17.40 -3.38
C ALA A 33 30.02 -17.85 -3.98
N SER A 34 30.13 -17.87 -5.31
CA SER A 34 31.39 -18.17 -6.00
C SER A 34 32.44 -17.06 -5.87
N THR A 35 32.02 -15.79 -5.77
CA THR A 35 32.90 -14.64 -5.56
C THR A 35 33.47 -14.64 -4.15
N VAL A 36 32.68 -14.97 -3.12
CA VAL A 36 33.19 -15.12 -1.74
C VAL A 36 34.29 -16.18 -1.67
N LYS A 37 34.12 -17.33 -2.33
CA LYS A 37 35.15 -18.37 -2.43
C LYS A 37 36.40 -17.88 -3.18
N ARG A 38 36.20 -17.25 -4.34
CA ARG A 38 37.31 -16.70 -5.15
C ARG A 38 38.08 -15.61 -4.43
N VAL A 39 37.43 -14.71 -3.68
CA VAL A 39 38.10 -13.66 -2.90
C VAL A 39 38.92 -14.25 -1.75
N ALA A 40 38.43 -15.33 -1.12
CA ALA A 40 39.21 -16.07 -0.13
C ALA A 40 40.44 -16.76 -0.76
N GLU A 41 40.32 -17.30 -1.97
CA GLU A 41 41.41 -17.92 -2.73
C GLU A 41 42.40 -16.88 -3.32
N LEU A 42 41.91 -15.69 -3.70
CA LEU A 42 42.67 -14.59 -4.29
C LEU A 42 43.51 -13.78 -3.29
N ALA A 43 43.39 -14.06 -1.99
CA ALA A 43 44.21 -13.47 -0.94
C ALA A 43 45.73 -13.61 -1.20
N SER A 44 46.15 -14.48 -2.13
CA SER A 44 47.55 -14.70 -2.50
C SER A 44 47.98 -14.22 -3.90
N LEU A 45 47.09 -13.82 -4.84
CA LEU A 45 47.44 -13.75 -6.29
C LEU A 45 46.78 -12.66 -7.17
N ALA A 46 45.95 -11.77 -6.63
CA ALA A 46 45.24 -10.63 -7.27
C ALA A 46 45.30 -10.42 -8.81
N THR A 47 44.17 -10.63 -9.50
CA THR A 47 43.64 -9.70 -10.53
C THR A 47 42.10 -9.71 -10.49
N THR A 48 41.48 -8.53 -10.58
CA THR A 48 40.02 -8.35 -10.60
C THR A 48 39.52 -8.19 -12.03
N SER A 49 38.80 -9.19 -12.55
CA SER A 49 38.05 -9.06 -13.81
C SER A 49 36.56 -8.95 -13.51
N PRO A 50 35.87 -7.87 -13.93
CA PRO A 50 34.43 -7.74 -13.76
C PRO A 50 33.68 -8.87 -14.49
N GLY A 51 32.82 -9.59 -13.78
CA GLY A 51 32.04 -10.71 -14.35
C GLY A 51 30.86 -10.25 -15.21
N GLN A 52 30.46 -11.09 -16.19
CA GLN A 52 29.33 -10.85 -17.11
C GLN A 52 27.96 -10.67 -16.41
N VAL A 53 27.84 -11.08 -15.14
CA VAL A 53 26.61 -10.93 -14.35
C VAL A 53 26.28 -9.45 -14.08
N GLY A 54 27.30 -8.58 -13.99
CA GLY A 54 27.09 -7.16 -13.70
C GLY A 54 26.33 -6.43 -14.80
N THR A 55 26.61 -6.74 -16.07
CA THR A 55 25.92 -6.12 -17.21
C THR A 55 24.49 -6.64 -17.36
N ALA A 56 24.27 -7.95 -17.18
CA ALA A 56 22.93 -8.54 -17.22
C ALA A 56 22.04 -8.02 -16.08
N ALA A 57 22.59 -7.91 -14.86
CA ALA A 57 21.88 -7.36 -13.71
C ALA A 57 21.50 -5.88 -13.91
N LEU A 58 22.37 -5.08 -14.53
CA LEU A 58 22.07 -3.67 -14.82
C LEU A 58 20.95 -3.54 -15.84
N GLN A 59 21.02 -4.28 -16.95
CA GLN A 59 19.97 -4.27 -17.99
C GLN A 59 18.60 -4.67 -17.42
N LEU A 60 18.58 -5.69 -16.56
CA LEU A 60 17.35 -6.12 -15.91
C LEU A 60 16.86 -5.14 -14.85
N ALA A 61 17.75 -4.49 -14.11
CA ALA A 61 17.39 -3.44 -13.17
C ALA A 61 16.78 -2.23 -13.91
N ASP A 62 17.33 -1.87 -15.06
CA ASP A 62 16.80 -0.79 -15.90
C ASP A 62 15.43 -1.17 -16.49
N ALA A 63 15.28 -2.40 -16.99
CA ALA A 63 14.00 -2.94 -17.45
C ALA A 63 12.96 -3.00 -16.32
N GLY A 64 13.36 -3.44 -15.12
CA GLY A 64 12.51 -3.50 -13.94
C GLY A 64 12.08 -2.11 -13.44
N ARG A 65 12.96 -1.12 -13.48
CA ARG A 65 12.60 0.28 -13.18
C ARG A 65 11.65 0.85 -14.22
N ALA A 66 11.87 0.57 -15.51
CA ALA A 66 10.95 0.98 -16.57
C ALA A 66 9.58 0.30 -16.45
N ALA A 67 9.53 -0.99 -16.11
CA ALA A 67 8.29 -1.72 -15.87
C ALA A 67 7.54 -1.21 -14.63
N LEU A 68 8.25 -0.93 -13.52
CA LEU A 68 7.67 -0.28 -12.34
C LEU A 68 7.12 1.11 -12.67
N ALA A 69 7.87 1.90 -13.44
CA ALA A 69 7.42 3.20 -13.91
C ALA A 69 6.22 3.08 -14.86
N GLY A 70 6.10 2.04 -15.68
CA GLY A 70 4.92 1.81 -16.50
C GLY A 70 3.71 1.37 -15.68
N ALA A 71 3.89 0.46 -14.73
CA ALA A 71 2.81 -0.09 -13.91
C ALA A 71 2.27 0.89 -12.86
N LEU A 72 3.11 1.80 -12.35
CA LEU A 72 2.75 2.75 -11.28
C LEU A 72 2.90 4.23 -11.69
N GLY A 73 3.38 4.53 -12.89
CA GLY A 73 3.69 5.91 -13.32
C GLY A 73 2.52 6.69 -13.90
N GLU A 74 1.38 6.04 -14.15
CA GLU A 74 0.12 6.71 -14.47
C GLU A 74 -0.79 6.72 -13.23
N PRO A 75 -0.63 7.69 -12.30
CA PRO A 75 -1.41 7.72 -11.08
C PRO A 75 -2.89 7.99 -11.42
N PRO A 76 -3.83 7.12 -10.99
CA PRO A 76 -5.24 7.37 -11.19
C PRO A 76 -5.72 8.53 -10.31
N LEU A 77 -6.70 9.28 -10.79
CA LEU A 77 -7.41 10.26 -9.98
C LEU A 77 -8.30 9.51 -8.99
N ALA A 78 -8.15 9.82 -7.69
CA ALA A 78 -8.88 9.16 -6.63
C ALA A 78 -9.95 10.07 -6.03
N LEU A 79 -11.20 9.62 -6.05
CA LEU A 79 -12.32 10.21 -5.32
C LEU A 79 -12.70 9.29 -4.16
N VAL A 80 -12.78 9.84 -2.96
CA VAL A 80 -13.21 9.10 -1.76
C VAL A 80 -14.48 9.74 -1.22
N VAL A 81 -15.55 8.95 -1.11
CA VAL A 81 -16.85 9.38 -0.59
C VAL A 81 -17.13 8.65 0.71
N THR A 82 -17.37 9.39 1.79
CA THR A 82 -17.62 8.82 3.13
C THR A 82 -18.79 9.52 3.80
N PRO A 83 -19.52 8.86 4.72
CA PRO A 83 -20.67 9.45 5.39
C PRO A 83 -20.26 10.61 6.31
N PHE A 84 -18.98 10.72 6.66
CA PHE A 84 -18.49 11.73 7.62
C PHE A 84 -18.01 13.01 6.95
N GLN A 85 -18.04 13.09 5.62
CA GLN A 85 -17.76 14.31 4.88
C GLN A 85 -18.94 15.28 4.97
N SER A 86 -18.63 16.58 5.01
CA SER A 86 -19.65 17.63 5.05
C SER A 86 -20.52 17.57 3.80
N GLY A 87 -21.84 17.59 3.98
CA GLY A 87 -22.82 17.58 2.88
C GLY A 87 -23.03 16.22 2.19
N VAL A 88 -22.33 15.16 2.62
CA VAL A 88 -22.47 13.81 2.03
C VAL A 88 -23.38 12.93 2.89
N GLY A 89 -23.07 12.76 4.17
CA GLY A 89 -23.85 11.92 5.07
C GLY A 89 -25.12 12.58 5.59
N GLN A 90 -26.18 11.78 5.69
CA GLN A 90 -27.45 12.14 6.30
C GLN A 90 -27.46 11.79 7.80
N GLY A 91 -28.24 12.51 8.60
CA GLY A 91 -28.34 12.28 10.04
C GLY A 91 -28.10 13.53 10.89
N THR A 92 -28.31 13.40 12.20
CA THR A 92 -28.18 14.49 13.17
C THR A 92 -26.98 14.28 14.09
N GLY A 93 -26.33 15.37 14.48
CA GLY A 93 -25.17 15.32 15.37
C GLY A 93 -23.98 14.56 14.77
N TYR A 94 -23.42 13.66 15.57
CA TYR A 94 -22.19 12.92 15.26
C TYR A 94 -22.42 11.62 14.48
N GLN A 95 -23.62 11.07 14.52
CA GLN A 95 -24.01 9.88 13.76
C GLN A 95 -24.41 10.30 12.35
N ARG A 96 -23.68 9.78 11.36
CA ARG A 96 -23.93 10.02 9.95
C ARG A 96 -24.09 8.69 9.22
N TYR A 97 -25.01 8.69 8.27
CA TYR A 97 -25.40 7.54 7.48
C TYR A 97 -25.32 7.89 6.00
N LEU A 98 -24.99 6.90 5.19
CA LEU A 98 -24.94 7.04 3.74
C LEU A 98 -25.25 5.66 3.18
N SER A 99 -26.43 5.51 2.59
CA SER A 99 -26.80 4.24 1.95
C SER A 99 -26.02 4.02 0.66
N ALA A 100 -25.82 2.75 0.29
CA ALA A 100 -25.08 2.40 -0.92
C ALA A 100 -25.60 3.09 -2.20
N PRO A 101 -26.92 3.20 -2.46
CA PRO A 101 -27.43 3.95 -3.61
C PRO A 101 -27.13 5.45 -3.55
N ASN A 102 -27.14 6.05 -2.36
CA ASN A 102 -26.83 7.47 -2.19
C ASN A 102 -25.34 7.75 -2.40
N LEU A 103 -24.47 6.85 -1.97
CA LEU A 103 -23.03 6.92 -2.25
C LEU A 103 -22.76 6.92 -3.76
N LEU A 104 -23.38 6.00 -4.52
CA LEU A 104 -23.23 5.95 -5.97
C LEU A 104 -23.75 7.22 -6.65
N ARG A 105 -24.86 7.80 -6.15
CA ARG A 105 -25.36 9.08 -6.62
C ARG A 105 -24.34 10.20 -6.39
N HIS A 106 -23.80 10.34 -5.18
CA HIS A 106 -22.78 11.35 -4.88
C HIS A 106 -21.52 11.21 -5.75
N MET A 107 -21.08 9.97 -6.01
CA MET A 107 -19.95 9.71 -6.91
C MET A 107 -20.27 10.10 -8.35
N ALA A 108 -21.47 9.76 -8.84
CA ALA A 108 -21.91 10.12 -10.18
C ALA A 108 -22.05 11.64 -10.35
N ASP A 109 -22.65 12.32 -9.38
CA ASP A 109 -22.79 13.77 -9.36
C ASP A 109 -21.41 14.44 -9.41
N LYS A 110 -20.43 13.89 -8.67
CA LYS A 110 -19.05 14.38 -8.69
C LYS A 110 -18.32 14.16 -10.00
N LEU A 111 -18.62 13.12 -10.78
CA LEU A 111 -18.08 12.97 -12.14
C LEU A 111 -18.60 14.05 -13.09
N THR A 112 -19.84 14.49 -12.90
CA THR A 112 -20.48 15.52 -13.72
C THR A 112 -20.28 16.95 -13.20
N ASP A 113 -19.62 17.11 -12.05
CA ASP A 113 -19.39 18.40 -11.42
C ASP A 113 -18.45 19.26 -12.27
N THR A 114 -18.99 20.35 -12.82
CA THR A 114 -18.23 21.28 -13.65
C THR A 114 -17.46 22.32 -12.83
N SER A 115 -17.63 22.36 -11.52
CA SER A 115 -16.95 23.32 -10.63
C SER A 115 -15.58 22.85 -10.16
N ASP A 116 -15.22 21.59 -10.40
CA ASP A 116 -13.95 21.00 -9.99
C ASP A 116 -12.95 20.96 -11.16
N ASP A 117 -11.88 21.76 -11.05
CA ASP A 117 -10.81 21.83 -12.05
C ASP A 117 -9.99 20.52 -12.14
N SER A 118 -10.06 19.66 -11.12
CA SER A 118 -9.33 18.38 -11.06
C SER A 118 -10.13 17.20 -11.63
N ARG A 119 -11.26 17.48 -12.28
CA ARG A 119 -12.13 16.45 -12.85
C ARG A 119 -11.37 15.60 -13.89
N PRO A 120 -11.66 14.29 -13.98
CA PRO A 120 -11.08 13.44 -15.02
C PRO A 120 -11.39 13.99 -16.41
N GLY A 121 -10.41 13.94 -17.30
CA GLY A 121 -10.51 14.45 -18.66
C GLY A 121 -11.12 13.45 -19.64
N ALA A 122 -10.33 13.04 -20.63
CA ALA A 122 -10.69 12.19 -21.76
C ALA A 122 -11.40 10.86 -21.40
N GLU A 123 -11.79 10.09 -22.43
CA GLU A 123 -12.35 8.74 -22.26
C GLU A 123 -11.48 7.90 -21.32
N SER A 124 -12.05 7.50 -20.19
CA SER A 124 -11.34 6.87 -19.09
C SER A 124 -12.08 5.64 -18.61
N HIS A 125 -11.38 4.81 -17.84
CA HIS A 125 -11.99 3.76 -17.03
C HIS A 125 -12.12 4.23 -15.59
N ALA A 126 -13.15 3.72 -14.90
CA ALA A 126 -13.35 3.97 -13.47
C ALA A 126 -13.43 2.64 -12.72
N LEU A 127 -12.54 2.46 -11.74
CA LEU A 127 -12.60 1.36 -10.79
C LEU A 127 -13.25 1.87 -9.50
N VAL A 128 -14.41 1.33 -9.17
CA VAL A 128 -15.16 1.71 -7.97
C VAL A 128 -15.12 0.58 -6.97
N VAL A 129 -14.72 0.89 -5.74
CA VAL A 129 -14.75 -0.01 -4.59
C VAL A 129 -15.69 0.58 -3.55
N MET A 130 -16.68 -0.19 -3.14
CA MET A 130 -17.70 0.17 -2.17
C MET A 130 -17.56 -0.71 -0.93
N PHE A 131 -17.58 -0.09 0.24
CA PHE A 131 -17.65 -0.74 1.53
C PHE A 131 -19.07 -0.56 2.08
N VAL A 132 -19.72 -1.65 2.46
CA VAL A 132 -21.08 -1.66 2.99
C VAL A 132 -21.12 -2.35 4.34
N ALA A 133 -21.86 -1.76 5.28
CA ALA A 133 -22.05 -2.29 6.62
C ALA A 133 -23.40 -1.84 7.20
N THR A 134 -23.87 -2.55 8.22
CA THR A 134 -25.03 -2.17 9.04
C THR A 134 -24.63 -1.54 10.36
N ARG A 135 -23.37 -1.71 10.78
CA ARG A 135 -22.82 -1.24 12.06
C ARG A 135 -21.46 -0.57 11.87
N TYR A 136 -21.12 0.36 12.77
CA TYR A 136 -19.87 1.14 12.69
C TYR A 136 -18.61 0.30 12.93
N ASP A 137 -18.66 -0.72 13.79
CA ASP A 137 -17.56 -1.67 14.02
C ASP A 137 -17.19 -2.45 12.74
N HIS A 138 -18.20 -2.96 12.03
CA HIS A 138 -18.02 -3.68 10.78
C HIS A 138 -17.49 -2.76 9.68
N LEU A 139 -18.01 -1.52 9.58
CA LEU A 139 -17.49 -0.54 8.64
C LEU A 139 -16.01 -0.21 8.94
N ALA A 140 -15.67 0.03 10.20
CA ALA A 140 -14.30 0.32 10.61
C ALA A 140 -13.34 -0.84 10.29
N THR A 141 -13.76 -2.09 10.52
CA THR A 141 -12.96 -3.27 10.18
C THR A 141 -12.76 -3.43 8.67
N ALA A 142 -13.80 -3.22 7.87
CA ALA A 142 -13.70 -3.26 6.41
C ALA A 142 -12.76 -2.16 5.87
N LEU A 143 -12.85 -0.94 6.41
CA LEU A 143 -11.98 0.16 6.05
C LEU A 143 -10.53 -0.07 6.49
N ALA A 144 -10.30 -0.61 7.69
CA ALA A 144 -8.96 -0.92 8.20
C ALA A 144 -8.24 -1.95 7.33
N ALA A 145 -8.95 -3.01 6.91
CA ALA A 145 -8.40 -4.03 6.01
C ALA A 145 -7.94 -3.43 4.68
N PHE A 146 -8.71 -2.49 4.12
CA PHE A 146 -8.34 -1.82 2.88
C PHE A 146 -7.23 -0.77 3.09
N ASN A 147 -7.28 0.03 4.17
CA ASN A 147 -6.28 1.05 4.49
C ASN A 147 -4.90 0.45 4.79
N ALA A 148 -4.84 -0.81 5.23
CA ALA A 148 -3.58 -1.54 5.37
C ALA A 148 -2.89 -1.80 4.03
N LEU A 149 -3.66 -1.87 2.93
CA LEU A 149 -3.16 -2.11 1.58
C LEU A 149 -2.90 -0.78 0.84
N LEU A 150 -3.91 0.09 0.83
CA LEU A 150 -3.90 1.36 0.12
C LEU A 150 -4.37 2.47 1.08
N PRO A 151 -3.43 3.08 1.84
CA PRO A 151 -3.77 4.09 2.83
C PRO A 151 -4.25 5.38 2.16
N MET A 152 -5.57 5.60 2.16
CA MET A 152 -6.18 6.86 1.73
C MET A 152 -6.59 7.69 2.94
N LYS A 153 -6.15 8.95 2.97
CA LYS A 153 -6.36 9.85 4.14
C LYS A 153 -7.83 9.93 4.55
N ASP A 154 -8.74 10.09 3.60
CA ASP A 154 -10.17 10.22 3.90
C ASP A 154 -10.80 8.91 4.38
N LEU A 155 -10.37 7.76 3.84
CA LEU A 155 -10.78 6.46 4.38
C LEU A 155 -10.22 6.22 5.78
N GLN A 156 -8.98 6.61 6.06
CA GLN A 156 -8.39 6.50 7.41
C GLN A 156 -9.09 7.43 8.42
N ARG A 157 -9.59 8.58 7.96
CA ARG A 157 -10.43 9.46 8.79
C ARG A 157 -11.78 8.81 9.03
N ALA A 158 -12.40 8.23 8.02
CA ALA A 158 -13.67 7.51 8.15
C ALA A 158 -13.56 6.27 9.04
N GLU A 159 -12.48 5.50 8.93
CA GLU A 159 -12.15 4.36 9.78
C GLU A 159 -12.06 4.78 11.25
N ARG A 160 -11.20 5.76 11.55
CA ARG A 160 -11.03 6.29 12.90
C ARG A 160 -12.35 6.83 13.45
N ARG A 161 -13.13 7.51 12.62
CA ARG A 161 -14.42 8.07 13.01
C ARG A 161 -15.45 6.99 13.30
N ALA A 162 -15.56 5.97 12.46
CA ALA A 162 -16.47 4.85 12.67
C ALA A 162 -16.09 4.07 13.94
N ARG A 163 -14.79 3.81 14.15
CA ARG A 163 -14.30 3.15 15.37
C ARG A 163 -14.63 3.98 16.61
N GLN A 164 -14.32 5.27 16.60
CA GLN A 164 -14.64 6.17 17.71
C GLN A 164 -16.15 6.21 18.01
N LEU A 165 -17.02 6.22 17.01
CA LEU A 165 -18.47 6.21 17.25
C LEU A 165 -18.94 4.91 17.90
N PHE A 166 -18.37 3.78 17.49
CA PHE A 166 -18.64 2.49 18.13
C PHE A 166 -18.13 2.44 19.57
N ASP A 167 -16.89 2.87 19.81
CA ASP A 167 -16.28 2.89 21.13
C ASP A 167 -17.07 3.84 22.07
N LEU A 168 -17.47 5.02 21.59
CA LEU A 168 -18.32 5.95 22.35
C LEU A 168 -19.69 5.36 22.71
N GLU A 169 -20.27 4.50 21.88
CA GLU A 169 -21.52 3.82 22.22
C GLU A 169 -21.31 2.74 23.29
N ALA A 170 -20.18 2.03 23.26
CA ALA A 170 -19.81 1.07 24.29
C ALA A 170 -19.44 1.74 25.63
N ASP A 171 -18.65 2.82 25.56
CA ASP A 171 -18.11 3.54 26.72
C ASP A 171 -19.15 4.39 27.45
N LYS A 172 -20.31 4.70 26.85
CA LYS A 172 -21.42 5.38 27.55
C LYS A 172 -21.83 4.67 28.85
N TRP A 173 -21.59 3.37 28.93
CA TRP A 173 -21.95 2.52 30.07
C TRP A 173 -20.78 2.30 31.04
N THR A 174 -19.60 2.82 30.73
CA THR A 174 -18.42 2.72 31.58
C THR A 174 -18.20 4.05 32.29
N LEU A 175 -18.01 4.03 33.60
CA LEU A 175 -17.56 5.18 34.36
C LEU A 175 -16.06 4.96 34.65
N PRO A 176 -15.15 5.47 33.81
CA PRO A 176 -13.73 5.25 34.02
C PRO A 176 -13.29 5.95 35.32
N ALA A 177 -12.59 5.22 36.17
CA ALA A 177 -11.92 5.82 37.31
C ALA A 177 -10.75 6.67 36.79
N ALA A 178 -10.87 7.99 36.87
CA ALA A 178 -9.80 8.90 36.48
C ALA A 178 -8.67 8.84 37.53
N GLY A 179 -7.50 8.39 37.10
CA GLY A 179 -6.28 8.53 37.91
C GLY A 179 -5.92 9.99 38.14
N THR A 180 -5.15 10.29 39.19
CA THR A 180 -4.64 11.64 39.43
C THR A 180 -3.76 12.07 38.26
N LEU A 181 -4.16 13.13 37.56
CA LEU A 181 -3.38 13.74 36.49
C LEU A 181 -2.34 14.70 37.09
N PRO A 182 -1.16 14.87 36.45
CA PRO A 182 -0.71 14.28 35.18
C PRO A 182 -0.20 12.82 35.29
N LEU A 183 -0.31 12.06 34.20
CA LEU A 183 0.17 10.67 34.12
C LEU A 183 1.70 10.64 33.90
N TRP A 184 2.35 9.61 34.44
CA TRP A 184 3.74 9.28 34.10
C TRP A 184 3.81 8.73 32.67
N GLU A 185 4.64 9.33 31.82
CA GLU A 185 4.91 8.83 30.48
C GLU A 185 6.40 8.49 30.31
N LYS A 186 6.70 7.51 29.44
CA LYS A 186 8.08 7.20 29.06
C LYS A 186 8.60 8.31 28.15
N LEU A 187 9.68 8.97 28.55
CA LEU A 187 10.38 9.94 27.71
C LEU A 187 11.22 9.19 26.66
N PRO A 188 10.93 9.29 25.34
CA PRO A 188 11.73 8.66 24.30
C PRO A 188 13.04 9.44 24.12
N LEU A 189 14.06 9.07 24.89
CA LEU A 189 15.37 9.71 24.87
C LEU A 189 16.03 9.64 23.49
N ASP A 190 15.74 8.65 22.67
CA ASP A 190 16.22 8.57 21.28
C ASP A 190 15.75 9.75 20.40
N ARG A 191 14.63 10.38 20.75
CA ARG A 191 14.02 11.48 19.99
C ARG A 191 14.36 12.86 20.53
N CYS A 192 14.86 12.95 21.75
CA CYS A 192 15.30 14.23 22.30
C CYS A 192 16.50 14.75 21.49
N THR A 193 16.53 16.06 21.25
CA THR A 193 17.53 16.68 20.35
C THR A 193 18.96 16.43 20.79
N ILE A 194 19.22 16.59 22.09
CA ILE A 194 20.57 16.45 22.68
C ILE A 194 21.08 15.02 22.59
N THR A 195 20.26 14.05 22.94
CA THR A 195 20.58 12.61 22.92
C THR A 195 20.68 12.06 21.51
N LYS A 196 19.89 12.58 20.55
CA LYS A 196 20.05 12.24 19.13
C LYS A 196 21.42 12.66 18.61
N VAL A 197 21.83 13.90 18.88
CA VAL A 197 23.16 14.41 18.50
C VAL A 197 24.27 13.65 19.22
N ALA A 198 24.11 13.39 20.52
CA ALA A 198 25.07 12.60 21.29
C ALA A 198 25.21 11.16 20.75
N ASN A 199 24.10 10.50 20.44
CA ASN A 199 24.11 9.15 19.86
C ASN A 199 24.78 9.15 18.48
N GLN A 200 24.52 10.15 17.63
CA GLN A 200 25.22 10.29 16.34
C GLN A 200 26.73 10.48 16.53
N ALA A 201 27.16 11.31 17.49
CA ALA A 201 28.57 11.49 17.81
C ALA A 201 29.21 10.19 18.34
N MET A 202 28.56 9.49 19.28
CA MET A 202 29.04 8.23 19.85
C MET A 202 29.14 7.13 18.79
N THR A 203 28.11 6.94 17.97
CA THR A 203 28.14 5.98 16.85
C THR A 203 29.21 6.32 15.82
N SER A 204 29.47 7.61 15.55
CA SER A 204 30.57 8.01 14.67
C SER A 204 31.95 7.68 15.23
N GLN A 205 32.14 7.82 16.55
CA GLN A 205 33.38 7.43 17.21
C GLN A 205 33.56 5.92 17.23
N LEU A 206 32.49 5.17 17.48
CA LEU A 206 32.50 3.71 17.39
C LEU A 206 32.84 3.25 15.98
N ALA A 207 32.25 3.85 14.94
CA ALA A 207 32.58 3.53 13.55
C ALA A 207 34.04 3.88 13.21
N ALA A 208 34.59 4.98 13.73
CA ALA A 208 36.00 5.32 13.58
C ALA A 208 36.89 4.27 14.26
N LEU A 209 36.55 3.81 15.46
CA LEU A 209 37.26 2.73 16.16
C LEU A 209 37.17 1.39 15.42
N GLU A 210 36.00 1.07 14.87
CA GLU A 210 35.80 -0.11 14.02
C GLU A 210 36.66 -0.04 12.75
N SER A 211 36.91 1.16 12.20
CA SER A 211 37.78 1.34 11.02
C SER A 211 39.27 1.11 11.31
N TYR A 212 39.70 1.19 12.57
CA TYR A 212 41.07 0.89 12.99
C TYR A 212 41.29 -0.59 13.34
N ALA A 213 40.24 -1.42 13.29
CA ALA A 213 40.40 -2.84 13.48
C ALA A 213 41.18 -3.43 12.30
N ASP A 214 42.27 -4.14 12.59
CA ASP A 214 43.09 -4.81 11.57
C ASP A 214 42.24 -5.85 10.82
N SER A 215 41.84 -5.52 9.59
CA SER A 215 41.19 -6.42 8.64
C SER A 215 42.01 -6.51 7.36
N SER A 216 42.06 -7.69 6.75
CA SER A 216 42.60 -7.80 5.40
C SER A 216 41.56 -7.26 4.40
N PRO A 217 41.96 -6.52 3.35
CA PRO A 217 41.02 -6.04 2.33
C PRO A 217 40.19 -7.15 1.68
N ALA A 218 40.75 -8.37 1.61
CA ALA A 218 40.03 -9.55 1.13
C ALA A 218 38.90 -9.99 2.09
N ASN A 219 39.13 -9.94 3.40
CA ASN A 219 38.12 -10.25 4.41
C ASN A 219 36.99 -9.22 4.40
N ASP A 220 37.30 -7.94 4.21
CA ASP A 220 36.29 -6.88 4.13
C ASP A 220 35.42 -7.00 2.87
N LEU A 221 36.03 -7.33 1.73
CA LEU A 221 35.29 -7.61 0.50
C LEU A 221 34.41 -8.86 0.64
N ALA A 222 34.89 -9.92 1.30
CA ALA A 222 34.12 -11.11 1.59
C ALA A 222 32.93 -10.80 2.53
N ALA A 223 33.15 -10.02 3.59
CA ALA A 223 32.10 -9.58 4.50
C ALA A 223 31.07 -8.68 3.81
N LEU A 224 31.50 -7.78 2.93
CA LEU A 224 30.61 -6.94 2.13
C LEU A 224 29.79 -7.76 1.14
N ALA A 225 30.38 -8.77 0.49
CA ALA A 225 29.66 -9.69 -0.38
C ALA A 225 28.63 -10.52 0.40
N ALA A 226 28.96 -10.98 1.61
CA ALA A 226 28.03 -11.68 2.50
C ALA A 226 26.85 -10.78 2.90
N ARG A 227 27.11 -9.54 3.33
CA ARG A 227 26.04 -8.57 3.67
C ARG A 227 25.11 -8.28 2.49
N LYS A 228 25.66 -8.18 1.26
CA LYS A 228 24.83 -8.03 0.04
C LYS A 228 23.93 -9.24 -0.20
N ALA A 229 24.45 -10.46 0.00
CA ALA A 229 23.67 -11.68 -0.13
C ALA A 229 22.54 -11.77 0.92
N GLU A 230 22.84 -11.43 2.19
CA GLU A 230 21.84 -11.36 3.26
C GLU A 230 20.76 -10.31 2.98
N GLN A 231 21.15 -9.12 2.51
CA GLN A 231 20.21 -8.08 2.13
C GLN A 231 19.28 -8.54 0.99
N ALA A 232 19.83 -9.19 -0.04
CA ALA A 232 19.05 -9.73 -1.15
C ALA A 232 18.06 -10.81 -0.68
N GLN A 233 18.50 -11.76 0.15
CA GLN A 233 17.62 -12.76 0.76
C GLN A 233 16.54 -12.12 1.64
N GLY A 234 16.88 -11.09 2.42
CA GLY A 234 15.94 -10.37 3.25
C GLY A 234 14.84 -9.68 2.43
N LEU A 235 15.20 -9.08 1.29
CA LEU A 235 14.23 -8.48 0.37
C LEU A 235 13.34 -9.54 -0.30
N ALA A 236 13.92 -10.65 -0.76
CA ALA A 236 13.16 -11.77 -1.35
C ALA A 236 12.16 -12.36 -0.34
N LYS A 237 12.57 -12.58 0.91
CA LYS A 237 11.69 -13.04 1.99
C LYS A 237 10.55 -12.07 2.28
N LYS A 238 10.83 -10.75 2.29
CA LYS A 238 9.78 -9.73 2.47
C LYS A 238 8.74 -9.78 1.35
N LEU A 239 9.20 -9.90 0.10
CA LEU A 239 8.33 -9.98 -1.06
C LEU A 239 7.49 -11.26 -1.06
N ALA A 240 8.10 -12.41 -0.74
CA ALA A 240 7.38 -13.67 -0.58
C ALA A 240 6.33 -13.59 0.54
N GLY A 241 6.69 -13.03 1.70
CA GLY A 241 5.77 -12.83 2.82
C GLY A 241 4.56 -11.95 2.45
N LEU A 242 4.77 -10.91 1.63
CA LEU A 242 3.66 -10.09 1.11
C LEU A 242 2.75 -10.88 0.17
N LYS A 243 3.33 -11.69 -0.74
CA LYS A 243 2.56 -12.55 -1.64
C LYS A 243 1.70 -13.56 -0.84
N ASP A 244 2.28 -14.18 0.18
CA ASP A 244 1.58 -15.16 1.03
C ASP A 244 0.44 -14.53 1.84
N GLN A 245 0.66 -13.33 2.41
CA GLN A 245 -0.38 -12.58 3.13
C GLN A 245 -1.59 -12.28 2.24
N LEU A 246 -1.37 -12.02 0.95
CA LEU A 246 -2.42 -11.69 0.01
C LEU A 246 -3.07 -12.95 -0.59
N ALA A 247 -2.34 -14.06 -0.72
CA ALA A 247 -2.87 -15.32 -1.28
C ALA A 247 -3.96 -15.97 -0.41
N GLY A 248 -3.93 -15.74 0.90
CA GLY A 248 -4.90 -16.30 1.87
C GLY A 248 -6.12 -15.41 2.17
N SER A 249 -6.28 -14.26 1.49
CA SER A 249 -7.34 -13.32 1.83
C SER A 249 -8.71 -13.80 1.33
N ALA A 250 -9.64 -14.03 2.26
CA ALA A 250 -11.01 -14.40 1.93
C ALA A 250 -11.75 -13.25 1.24
N ALA A 251 -12.77 -13.60 0.45
CA ALA A 251 -13.67 -12.61 -0.16
C ALA A 251 -14.25 -11.69 0.92
N SER A 252 -14.10 -10.37 0.77
CA SER A 252 -14.68 -9.45 1.72
C SER A 252 -16.19 -9.38 1.51
N ALA A 253 -16.95 -9.90 2.48
CA ALA A 253 -18.42 -9.82 2.46
C ALA A 253 -18.94 -8.38 2.48
N SER A 254 -18.12 -7.45 2.98
CA SER A 254 -18.45 -6.04 3.20
C SER A 254 -17.87 -5.10 2.14
N ALA A 255 -17.09 -5.61 1.18
CA ALA A 255 -16.54 -4.79 0.10
C ALA A 255 -16.90 -5.35 -1.27
N ARG A 256 -17.33 -4.49 -2.18
CA ARG A 256 -17.64 -4.83 -3.58
C ARG A 256 -16.92 -3.91 -4.52
N ALA A 257 -16.46 -4.44 -5.65
CA ALA A 257 -15.78 -3.67 -6.68
C ALA A 257 -16.43 -3.83 -8.04
N ARG A 258 -16.25 -2.80 -8.87
CA ARG A 258 -16.74 -2.77 -10.24
C ARG A 258 -15.83 -1.91 -11.10
N LEU A 259 -15.48 -2.43 -12.28
CA LEU A 259 -14.83 -1.67 -13.34
C LEU A 259 -15.88 -1.14 -14.33
N ILE A 260 -15.72 0.11 -14.71
CA ILE A 260 -16.64 0.88 -15.57
C ILE A 260 -15.84 1.54 -16.69
N GLY A 261 -16.43 1.71 -17.87
CA GLY A 261 -15.80 2.31 -19.04
C GLY A 261 -15.47 1.31 -20.15
N PRO A 262 -14.83 1.78 -21.25
CA PRO A 262 -14.39 3.16 -21.45
C PRO A 262 -15.58 4.12 -21.67
N GLY A 263 -15.40 5.40 -21.38
CA GLY A 263 -16.40 6.43 -21.67
C GLY A 263 -16.06 7.80 -21.10
N THR A 264 -16.85 8.81 -21.48
CA THR A 264 -16.81 10.16 -20.92
C THR A 264 -17.35 10.20 -19.49
N ASN A 265 -17.07 11.26 -18.72
CA ASN A 265 -17.57 11.39 -17.34
C ASN A 265 -19.09 11.20 -17.20
N ALA A 266 -19.87 11.70 -18.17
CA ALA A 266 -21.33 11.54 -18.19
C ALA A 266 -21.75 10.08 -18.44
N GLU A 267 -21.03 9.36 -19.29
CA GLU A 267 -21.26 7.93 -19.53
C GLU A 267 -20.84 7.09 -18.34
N LEU A 268 -19.70 7.39 -17.71
CA LEU A 268 -19.24 6.74 -16.48
C LEU A 268 -20.26 6.96 -15.35
N ALA A 269 -20.79 8.17 -15.19
CA ALA A 269 -21.83 8.48 -14.21
C ALA A 269 -23.12 7.66 -14.47
N ARG A 270 -23.55 7.54 -15.74
CA ARG A 270 -24.71 6.72 -16.11
C ARG A 270 -24.45 5.23 -15.87
N GLN A 271 -23.26 4.75 -16.22
CA GLN A 271 -22.86 3.36 -16.01
C GLN A 271 -22.70 3.01 -14.52
N LEU A 272 -22.32 3.98 -13.67
CA LEU A 272 -22.22 3.81 -12.23
C LEU A 272 -23.59 3.57 -11.59
N GLN A 273 -24.59 4.31 -12.06
CA GLN A 273 -25.97 4.17 -11.61
C GLN A 273 -26.70 2.97 -12.25
N SER A 274 -26.20 2.46 -13.38
CA SER A 274 -26.80 1.29 -14.04
C SER A 274 -26.21 -0.01 -13.47
N GLY A 275 -27.04 -0.86 -12.86
CA GLY A 275 -26.64 -2.18 -12.36
C GLY A 275 -27.23 -2.52 -10.98
N GLU A 276 -27.20 -3.79 -10.62
CA GLU A 276 -27.67 -4.28 -9.32
C GLU A 276 -26.64 -4.00 -8.22
N ALA A 277 -26.64 -2.78 -7.70
CA ALA A 277 -25.87 -2.39 -6.53
C ALA A 277 -26.55 -2.87 -5.22
N PRO A 278 -25.80 -3.00 -4.11
CA PRO A 278 -26.40 -3.10 -2.78
C PRO A 278 -27.40 -1.96 -2.56
N GLY A 279 -28.57 -2.28 -2.00
CA GLY A 279 -29.66 -1.34 -1.85
C GLY A 279 -29.59 -0.55 -0.54
N HIS A 280 -30.75 -0.05 -0.11
CA HIS A 280 -30.90 0.72 1.12
C HIS A 280 -30.81 -0.13 2.40
N GLU A 281 -30.71 -1.45 2.28
CA GLU A 281 -30.49 -2.37 3.41
C GLU A 281 -29.12 -2.16 4.09
N TRP A 282 -28.19 -1.47 3.42
CA TRP A 282 -26.89 -1.08 3.97
C TRP A 282 -26.88 0.42 4.30
N PRO A 283 -27.17 0.81 5.56
CA PRO A 283 -27.27 2.22 5.96
C PRO A 283 -25.91 2.92 6.07
N LEU A 284 -24.82 2.16 6.20
CA LEU A 284 -23.46 2.66 6.32
C LEU A 284 -22.64 2.19 5.12
N SER A 285 -22.31 3.12 4.24
CA SER A 285 -21.43 2.86 3.11
C SER A 285 -20.35 3.92 2.97
N ALA A 286 -19.19 3.50 2.51
CA ALA A 286 -18.09 4.36 2.09
C ALA A 286 -17.55 3.82 0.77
N GLY A 287 -16.84 4.64 -0.01
CA GLY A 287 -16.39 4.17 -1.30
C GLY A 287 -15.27 5.00 -1.88
N VAL A 288 -14.59 4.37 -2.82
CA VAL A 288 -13.44 4.89 -3.55
C VAL A 288 -13.75 4.72 -5.03
N MET A 289 -13.48 5.74 -5.81
CA MET A 289 -13.46 5.67 -7.26
C MET A 289 -12.10 6.12 -7.76
N LEU A 290 -11.44 5.24 -8.51
CA LEU A 290 -10.18 5.52 -9.19
C LEU A 290 -10.47 5.69 -10.68
N VAL A 291 -10.14 6.84 -11.25
CA VAL A 291 -10.38 7.14 -12.66
C VAL A 291 -9.04 7.31 -13.37
N GLY A 292 -8.87 6.63 -14.50
CA GLY A 292 -7.64 6.70 -15.27
C GLY A 292 -7.67 5.79 -16.50
N SER A 293 -6.50 5.60 -17.09
CA SER A 293 -6.29 4.64 -18.17
C SER A 293 -6.45 3.20 -17.65
N LEU A 294 -6.73 2.25 -18.55
CA LEU A 294 -6.80 0.84 -18.18
C LEU A 294 -5.45 0.32 -17.60
N PRO A 295 -4.28 0.68 -18.17
CA PRO A 295 -2.98 0.31 -17.60
C PRO A 295 -2.74 0.92 -16.22
N GLY A 296 -3.05 2.20 -16.00
CA GLY A 296 -2.88 2.85 -14.69
C GLY A 296 -3.77 2.27 -13.58
N LEU A 297 -4.90 1.67 -13.95
CA LEU A 297 -5.79 0.96 -13.01
C LEU A 297 -5.43 -0.52 -12.83
N ALA A 298 -4.57 -1.11 -13.66
CA ALA A 298 -4.34 -2.56 -13.70
C ALA A 298 -3.88 -3.12 -12.34
N PHE A 299 -2.95 -2.44 -11.67
CA PHE A 299 -2.45 -2.85 -10.36
C PHE A 299 -3.56 -2.95 -9.31
N VAL A 300 -4.38 -1.90 -9.18
CA VAL A 300 -5.46 -1.87 -8.17
C VAL A 300 -6.63 -2.76 -8.58
N ARG A 301 -6.90 -2.87 -9.89
CA ARG A 301 -7.91 -3.79 -10.43
C ARG A 301 -7.61 -5.23 -10.05
N GLU A 302 -6.38 -5.67 -10.33
CA GLU A 302 -5.96 -7.03 -9.99
C GLU A 302 -5.90 -7.24 -8.48
N LEU A 303 -5.42 -6.24 -7.72
CA LEU A 303 -5.36 -6.28 -6.26
C LEU A 303 -6.73 -6.56 -5.64
N VAL A 304 -7.80 -6.00 -6.23
CA VAL A 304 -9.18 -6.10 -5.74
C VAL A 304 -9.91 -7.35 -6.30
N GLY A 305 -9.27 -8.11 -7.20
CA GLY A 305 -9.79 -9.36 -7.73
C GLY A 305 -10.46 -9.27 -9.09
N LEU A 306 -10.36 -8.12 -9.77
CA LEU A 306 -10.90 -7.88 -11.11
C LEU A 306 -9.86 -8.05 -12.22
#